data_AF-A0A9D6FRR9-F1
#
_entry.id   AF-A0A9D6FRR9-F1
#
_cell.length_a   1.000
_cell.length_b   1.000
_cell.length_c   1.000
_cell.angle_alpha   90.00
_cell.angle_beta   90.00
_cell.angle_gamma   90.00
#
_symmetry.space_group_name_H-M   'P 1'
#
loop_
_entity.id
_entity.type
_entity.pdbx_description
1 polymer ?
#
loop_
_entity_poly.entity_id
_entity_poly.type
_entity_poly.pdbx_seq_one_letter_code
_entity_poly.pdbx_strand_id
1 'polypeptide(L)'
;MKRFAPLLLFLPGCCGKDSEPTVRIKGESFKTTMIRTRAHFREFLRWDPPAAGRAFVVAYPHAHYHHYESRNNYDVVFTDGGGKVLEVLTLAGAEEGGITSSVEATHAVFLRAGTAARLGLRTGESVELAAPLRENLPPLLAALRVNGHGVNAWTAVGREDQAHGFMFRRRLSRDDGMIFAYPSPEINEFWMKNCAIDLDIAFFRSDGTLINVVETRRYPDPKNPPETRSRSHEPAQYVLETNFGWFRARGMILEDGRPNGTVRIELPPDVRS
;
A
#
# COMPACT_ATOMS: atom_id res chain seq x y z
N MET A 1 42.97 27.06 -9.52
CA MET A 1 41.98 28.14 -9.21
C MET A 1 40.68 27.75 -9.89
N LYS A 2 39.51 27.57 -9.28
CA LYS A 2 38.96 27.82 -7.94
C LYS A 2 37.97 26.69 -7.63
N ARG A 3 37.94 26.21 -6.38
CA ARG A 3 36.89 25.34 -5.84
C ARG A 3 35.61 26.18 -5.70
N PHE A 4 34.48 25.69 -6.19
CA PHE A 4 33.16 26.23 -5.83
C PHE A 4 32.64 25.42 -4.65
N ALA A 5 32.60 26.06 -3.47
CA ALA A 5 31.81 25.59 -2.34
C ALA A 5 30.35 26.07 -2.52
N PRO A 6 29.33 25.26 -2.23
CA PRO A 6 27.97 25.76 -2.17
C PRO A 6 27.77 26.57 -0.89
N LEU A 7 27.32 27.80 -1.08
CA LEU A 7 26.89 28.74 -0.07
C LEU A 7 25.65 28.15 0.65
N LEU A 8 25.84 27.64 1.86
CA LEU A 8 24.74 27.30 2.77
C LEU A 8 24.09 28.62 3.22
N LEU A 9 22.93 28.95 2.65
CA LEU A 9 22.03 29.95 3.23
C LEU A 9 21.39 29.34 4.48
N PHE A 10 21.96 29.66 5.64
CA PHE A 10 21.30 29.49 6.93
C PHE A 10 20.10 30.46 6.99
N LEU A 11 18.89 29.93 6.89
CA LEU A 11 17.71 30.59 7.44
C LEU A 11 17.64 30.23 8.94
N PRO A 12 17.73 31.20 9.86
CA PRO A 12 17.58 30.92 11.28
C PRO A 12 16.10 30.84 11.65
N GLY A 13 15.73 29.79 12.38
CA GLY A 13 14.51 29.77 13.18
C GLY A 13 13.36 28.94 12.63
N CYS A 14 13.40 27.63 12.90
CA CYS A 14 12.23 26.81 13.26
C CYS A 14 12.73 25.48 13.85
N CYS A 15 13.65 25.55 14.82
CA CYS A 15 14.02 24.39 15.63
C CYS A 15 13.19 24.44 16.92
N GLY A 16 11.88 24.20 16.78
CA GLY A 16 11.10 23.72 17.91
C GLY A 16 11.55 22.28 18.16
N LYS A 17 11.82 21.91 19.42
CA LYS A 17 11.94 20.49 19.78
C LYS A 17 10.58 19.87 19.43
N ASP A 18 10.48 19.19 18.30
CA ASP A 18 9.30 18.40 17.97
C ASP A 18 9.12 17.40 19.11
N SER A 19 8.12 17.63 19.96
CA SER A 19 7.74 16.70 20.99
C SER A 19 7.48 15.36 20.31
N GLU A 20 8.08 14.27 20.82
CA GLU A 20 7.78 12.95 20.29
C GLU A 20 6.27 12.77 20.19
N PRO A 21 5.76 12.28 19.04
CA PRO A 21 4.33 12.08 18.89
C PRO A 21 3.84 11.16 20.01
N THR A 22 2.64 11.45 20.48
CA THR A 22 2.00 10.68 21.55
C THR A 22 0.64 10.20 21.07
N VAL A 23 0.36 8.94 21.35
CA VAL A 23 -0.96 8.36 21.23
C VAL A 23 -1.61 8.45 22.60
N ARG A 24 -2.85 8.97 22.69
CA ARG A 24 -3.63 8.88 23.92
C ARG A 24 -4.84 7.99 23.75
N ILE A 25 -5.03 7.12 24.73
CA ILE A 25 -6.12 6.14 24.75
C ILE A 25 -6.72 6.16 26.15
N LYS A 26 -8.00 6.52 26.25
CA LYS A 26 -8.75 6.53 27.53
C LYS A 26 -7.99 7.24 28.67
N GLY A 27 -7.31 8.35 28.36
CA GLY A 27 -6.54 9.15 29.32
C GLY A 27 -5.08 8.72 29.55
N GLU A 28 -4.66 7.53 29.07
CA GLU A 28 -3.26 7.10 29.12
C GLU A 28 -2.48 7.61 27.90
N SER A 29 -1.26 8.11 28.12
CA SER A 29 -0.37 8.57 27.05
C SER A 29 0.71 7.53 26.75
N PHE A 30 0.90 7.25 25.46
CA PHE A 30 1.91 6.36 24.94
C PHE A 30 2.94 7.18 24.17
N LYS A 31 4.21 7.02 24.52
CA LYS A 31 5.33 7.60 23.78
C LYS A 31 5.48 6.85 22.46
N THR A 32 5.38 7.56 21.33
CA THR A 32 5.17 6.91 20.03
C THR A 32 6.38 7.02 19.11
N THR A 33 6.76 5.90 18.51
CA THR A 33 7.65 5.91 17.34
C THR A 33 6.83 5.83 16.06
N MET A 34 7.07 6.76 15.15
CA MET A 34 6.37 6.88 13.87
C MET A 34 7.05 6.06 12.77
N ILE A 35 6.30 5.11 12.23
CA ILE A 35 6.69 4.34 11.05
C ILE A 35 6.04 4.99 9.83
N ARG A 36 6.86 5.75 9.08
CA ARG A 36 6.41 6.61 7.97
C ARG A 36 6.89 6.14 6.60
N THR A 37 7.88 5.26 6.57
CA THR A 37 8.53 4.81 5.34
C THR A 37 8.65 3.30 5.37
N ARG A 38 8.76 2.68 4.19
CA ARG A 38 9.04 1.25 4.09
C ARG A 38 10.41 0.87 4.67
N ALA A 39 11.35 1.81 4.74
CA ALA A 39 12.61 1.63 5.46
C ALA A 39 12.39 1.51 6.98
N HIS A 40 11.63 2.43 7.59
CA HIS A 40 11.21 2.31 8.99
C HIS A 40 10.41 1.02 9.22
N PHE A 41 9.62 0.62 8.23
CA PHE A 41 8.83 -0.60 8.27
C PHE A 41 9.68 -1.88 8.34
N ARG A 42 10.73 -2.00 7.51
CA ARG A 42 11.64 -3.15 7.55
C ARG A 42 12.41 -3.27 8.86
N GLU A 43 12.74 -2.14 9.49
CA GLU A 43 13.30 -2.12 10.83
C GLU A 43 12.25 -2.55 11.86
N PHE A 44 11.02 -2.04 11.75
CA PHE A 44 9.90 -2.37 12.61
C PHE A 44 9.60 -3.88 12.66
N LEU A 45 9.67 -4.60 11.52
CA LEU A 45 9.47 -6.06 11.47
C LEU A 45 10.44 -6.85 12.37
N ARG A 46 11.53 -6.22 12.81
CA ARG A 46 12.54 -6.82 13.70
C ARG A 46 12.43 -6.33 15.14
N TRP A 47 11.49 -5.45 15.47
CA TRP A 47 11.38 -4.87 16.80
C TRP A 47 10.64 -5.80 17.76
N ASP A 48 11.06 -5.78 19.02
CA ASP A 48 10.27 -6.32 20.12
C ASP A 48 8.97 -5.52 20.29
N PRO A 49 7.92 -6.09 20.91
CA PRO A 49 6.73 -5.34 21.28
C PRO A 49 7.11 -4.07 22.05
N PRO A 50 6.38 -2.96 21.86
CA PRO A 50 6.70 -1.74 22.57
C PRO A 50 6.63 -2.01 24.08
N ALA A 51 7.61 -1.49 24.81
CA ALA A 51 7.59 -1.54 26.27
C ALA A 51 6.33 -0.86 26.82
N ALA A 52 5.99 -1.12 28.09
CA ALA A 52 4.88 -0.43 28.75
C ALA A 52 5.00 1.10 28.61
N GLY A 53 3.88 1.76 28.27
CA GLY A 53 3.85 3.21 28.02
C GLY A 53 4.43 3.65 26.67
N ARG A 54 4.77 2.72 25.77
CA ARG A 54 5.17 3.03 24.39
C ARG A 54 4.20 2.43 23.38
N ALA A 55 4.15 3.03 22.20
CA ALA A 55 3.40 2.53 21.07
C ALA A 55 4.20 2.74 19.78
N PHE A 56 3.87 1.98 18.75
CA PHE A 56 4.30 2.28 17.40
C PHE A 56 3.08 2.70 16.59
N VAL A 57 3.21 3.74 15.78
CA VAL A 57 2.14 4.17 14.87
C VAL A 57 2.66 4.05 13.46
N VAL A 58 1.93 3.28 12.67
CA VAL A 58 2.13 3.18 11.24
C VAL A 58 1.08 4.08 10.59
N ALA A 59 1.57 5.13 9.94
CA ALA A 59 0.79 6.03 9.10
C ALA A 59 1.21 5.76 7.66
N TYR A 60 0.63 4.71 7.07
CA TYR A 60 0.89 4.38 5.68
C TYR A 60 -0.35 4.75 4.85
N PRO A 61 -0.16 5.24 3.63
CA PRO A 61 -1.21 5.47 2.64
C PRO A 61 -2.24 4.36 2.68
N HIS A 62 -3.48 4.77 2.97
CA HIS A 62 -4.73 4.02 2.94
C HIS A 62 -4.58 2.55 2.55
N ALA A 63 -4.87 1.62 3.46
CA ALA A 63 -5.19 0.22 3.21
C ALA A 63 -4.20 -0.71 2.46
N HIS A 64 -2.97 -0.29 2.10
CA HIS A 64 -2.22 -1.03 1.07
C HIS A 64 -1.08 -1.94 1.53
N TYR A 65 -0.60 -1.81 2.75
CA TYR A 65 0.48 -2.68 3.24
C TYR A 65 0.34 -2.86 4.74
N HIS A 66 -0.49 -3.81 5.17
CA HIS A 66 -0.54 -4.21 6.57
C HIS A 66 0.00 -5.63 6.76
N HIS A 67 0.82 -6.12 5.84
CA HIS A 67 1.49 -7.37 6.07
C HIS A 67 2.68 -7.18 7.01
N TYR A 68 2.47 -7.50 8.28
CA TYR A 68 3.50 -7.51 9.32
C TYR A 68 3.94 -8.94 9.59
N GLU A 69 5.11 -9.34 9.13
CA GLU A 69 5.75 -10.57 9.60
C GLU A 69 6.34 -10.31 10.98
N SER A 70 5.58 -10.62 12.03
CA SER A 70 6.14 -10.59 13.39
C SER A 70 5.91 -11.91 14.11
N ARG A 71 6.98 -12.36 14.78
CA ARG A 71 6.93 -13.49 15.73
C ARG A 71 6.48 -13.06 17.13
N ASN A 72 6.25 -11.76 17.32
CA ASN A 72 5.92 -11.18 18.60
C ASN A 72 4.42 -10.88 18.70
N ASN A 73 3.87 -10.91 19.93
CA ASN A 73 2.46 -10.61 20.15
C ASN A 73 2.22 -9.09 20.25
N TYR A 74 1.21 -8.59 19.55
CA TYR A 74 0.77 -7.19 19.63
C TYR A 74 -0.74 -7.11 19.76
N ASP A 75 -1.22 -6.04 20.37
CA ASP A 75 -2.54 -5.53 20.03
C ASP A 75 -2.35 -4.48 18.93
N VAL A 76 -3.14 -4.57 17.86
CA VAL A 76 -3.13 -3.65 16.73
C VAL A 76 -4.49 -2.99 16.64
N VAL A 77 -4.47 -1.66 16.72
CA VAL A 77 -5.65 -0.81 16.68
C VAL A 77 -5.66 -0.08 15.35
N PHE A 78 -6.58 -0.43 14.48
CA PHE A 78 -6.79 0.23 13.21
C PHE A 78 -7.72 1.42 13.37
N THR A 79 -7.33 2.58 12.84
CA THR A 79 -8.11 3.82 12.96
C THR A 79 -8.22 4.56 11.63
N ASP A 80 -9.24 5.42 11.51
CA ASP A 80 -9.36 6.40 10.43
C ASP A 80 -8.43 7.62 10.65
N GLY A 81 -8.50 8.59 9.74
CA GLY A 81 -7.66 9.80 9.80
C GLY A 81 -7.91 10.66 11.03
N GLY A 82 -9.09 10.54 11.64
CA GLY A 82 -9.48 11.23 12.87
C GLY A 82 -9.18 10.45 14.15
N GLY A 83 -8.63 9.24 14.05
CA GLY A 83 -8.33 8.39 15.20
C GLY A 83 -9.51 7.56 15.71
N LYS A 84 -10.62 7.49 14.98
CA LYS A 84 -11.73 6.59 15.34
C LYS A 84 -11.29 5.15 15.13
N VAL A 85 -11.48 4.31 16.14
CA VAL A 85 -11.17 2.88 16.10
C VAL A 85 -12.14 2.17 15.16
N LEU A 86 -11.60 1.56 14.12
CA LEU A 86 -12.35 0.77 13.15
C LEU A 86 -12.28 -0.71 13.50
N GLU A 87 -11.12 -1.19 13.95
CA GLU A 87 -10.88 -2.60 14.27
C GLU A 87 -9.77 -2.73 15.32
N VAL A 88 -9.87 -3.76 16.16
CA VAL A 88 -8.84 -4.13 17.13
C VAL A 88 -8.52 -5.61 16.94
N LEU A 89 -7.27 -5.92 16.62
CA LEU A 89 -6.80 -7.30 16.46
C LEU A 89 -5.69 -7.59 17.47
N THR A 90 -5.67 -8.79 18.02
CA THR A 90 -4.48 -9.28 18.74
C THR A 90 -3.73 -10.20 17.79
N LEU A 91 -2.53 -9.80 17.39
CA LEU A 91 -1.61 -10.67 16.66
C LEU A 91 -1.02 -11.66 17.66
N ALA A 92 -1.30 -12.94 17.45
CA ALA A 92 -0.50 -14.02 18.01
C ALA A 92 0.77 -14.19 17.16
N GLY A 93 1.92 -14.27 17.82
CA GLY A 93 3.21 -14.45 17.17
C GLY A 93 3.25 -15.73 16.34
N ALA A 94 3.98 -15.68 15.22
CA ALA A 94 4.19 -16.75 14.23
C ALA A 94 3.16 -16.86 13.09
N GLU A 95 2.26 -15.90 12.92
CA GLU A 95 1.46 -15.82 11.69
C GLU A 95 2.26 -15.22 10.52
N GLU A 96 2.66 -16.08 9.57
CA GLU A 96 3.27 -15.67 8.28
C GLU A 96 2.28 -15.00 7.32
N GLY A 97 1.00 -14.85 7.69
CA GLY A 97 -0.03 -14.18 6.88
C GLY A 97 -0.03 -12.66 7.02
N GLY A 98 0.64 -12.14 8.05
CA GLY A 98 0.61 -10.73 8.45
C GLY A 98 -0.78 -10.22 8.86
N ILE A 99 -0.87 -8.96 9.28
CA ILE A 99 -2.06 -8.40 9.92
C ILE A 99 -2.80 -7.46 8.97
N THR A 100 -3.66 -7.98 8.11
CA THR A 100 -4.49 -7.08 7.30
C THR A 100 -5.78 -6.70 8.01
N SER A 101 -6.04 -5.40 8.12
CA SER A 101 -7.33 -4.92 8.60
C SER A 101 -8.46 -5.39 7.67
N SER A 102 -9.60 -5.77 8.23
CA SER A 102 -10.81 -6.04 7.45
C SER A 102 -11.46 -4.78 6.90
N VAL A 103 -11.01 -3.61 7.36
CA VAL A 103 -11.57 -2.29 7.07
C VAL A 103 -10.50 -1.34 6.52
N GLU A 104 -10.92 -0.31 5.79
CA GLU A 104 -10.03 0.75 5.32
C GLU A 104 -9.64 1.65 6.50
N ALA A 105 -8.48 1.35 7.06
CA ALA A 105 -7.82 2.19 8.04
C ALA A 105 -6.72 3.03 7.39
N THR A 106 -6.47 4.20 7.96
CA THR A 106 -5.37 5.09 7.59
C THR A 106 -4.18 4.92 8.53
N HIS A 107 -4.43 4.46 9.76
CA HIS A 107 -3.41 4.25 10.77
C HIS A 107 -3.57 2.89 11.46
N ALA A 108 -2.43 2.32 11.85
CA ALA A 108 -2.38 1.18 12.76
C ALA A 108 -1.51 1.54 13.98
N VAL A 109 -2.09 1.45 15.17
CA VAL A 109 -1.40 1.65 16.45
C VAL A 109 -1.05 0.29 17.04
N PHE A 110 0.24 -0.01 17.14
CA PHE A 110 0.76 -1.22 17.75
C PHE A 110 1.03 -0.96 19.22
N LEU A 111 0.41 -1.78 20.06
CA LEU A 111 0.54 -1.77 21.50
C LEU A 111 1.10 -3.12 21.96
N ARG A 112 1.63 -3.14 23.17
CA ARG A 112 1.94 -4.39 23.87
C ARG A 112 0.68 -5.24 23.97
N ALA A 113 0.77 -6.53 23.69
CA ALA A 113 -0.35 -7.45 23.80
C ALA A 113 -1.07 -7.35 25.16
N GLY A 114 -2.41 -7.38 25.13
CA GLY A 114 -3.29 -7.23 26.29
C GLY A 114 -3.56 -5.78 26.71
N THR A 115 -2.88 -4.79 26.12
CA THR A 115 -3.13 -3.37 26.42
C THR A 115 -4.50 -2.90 25.94
N ALA A 116 -4.92 -3.29 24.74
CA ALA A 116 -6.22 -2.91 24.20
C ALA A 116 -7.36 -3.47 25.06
N ALA A 117 -7.23 -4.74 25.49
CA ALA A 117 -8.19 -5.37 26.39
C ALA A 117 -8.24 -4.67 27.76
N ARG A 118 -7.07 -4.36 28.36
CA ARG A 118 -6.95 -3.64 29.64
C ARG A 118 -7.61 -2.26 29.60
N LEU A 119 -7.46 -1.55 28.48
CA LEU A 119 -8.04 -0.22 28.26
C LEU A 119 -9.50 -0.28 27.81
N GLY A 120 -10.07 -1.47 27.60
CA GLY A 120 -11.44 -1.65 27.12
C GLY A 120 -11.66 -1.10 25.71
N LEU A 121 -10.63 -1.11 24.86
CA LEU A 121 -10.75 -0.60 23.50
C LEU A 121 -11.67 -1.49 22.64
N ARG A 122 -12.51 -0.87 21.82
CA ARG A 122 -13.47 -1.53 20.92
C ARG A 122 -13.66 -0.68 19.66
N THR A 123 -14.17 -1.28 18.59
CA THR A 123 -14.64 -0.53 17.42
C THR A 123 -15.62 0.58 17.82
N GLY A 124 -15.46 1.77 17.25
CA GLY A 124 -16.27 2.96 17.53
C GLY A 124 -15.69 3.88 18.60
N GLU A 125 -14.73 3.42 19.40
CA GLU A 125 -13.98 4.25 20.34
C GLU A 125 -12.99 5.18 19.61
N SER A 126 -12.34 6.08 20.35
CA SER A 126 -11.36 7.01 19.80
C SER A 126 -9.98 6.83 20.41
N VAL A 127 -8.96 7.00 19.57
CA VAL A 127 -7.57 7.16 19.94
C VAL A 127 -7.14 8.56 19.51
N GLU A 128 -6.60 9.36 20.42
CA GLU A 128 -6.04 10.66 20.06
C GLU A 128 -4.65 10.44 19.48
N LEU A 129 -4.45 10.87 18.24
CA LEU A 129 -3.19 10.79 17.53
C LEU A 129 -2.56 12.19 17.48
N ALA A 130 -1.47 12.43 18.22
CA ALA A 130 -0.82 13.74 18.18
C ALA A 130 -0.25 14.04 16.78
N ALA A 131 -0.62 15.20 16.23
CA ALA A 131 -0.15 15.69 14.94
C ALA A 131 1.35 16.07 14.96
N PRO A 132 2.05 16.05 13.80
CA PRO A 132 1.55 15.69 12.48
C PRO A 132 1.80 14.22 12.12
N LEU A 133 0.72 13.44 12.06
CA LEU A 133 0.66 12.23 11.25
C LEU A 133 0.45 12.65 9.78
N ARG A 134 1.47 13.25 9.17
CA ARG A 134 1.43 13.45 7.72
C ARG A 134 1.67 12.11 7.05
N GLU A 135 0.68 11.64 6.31
CA GLU A 135 0.82 10.51 5.40
C GLU A 135 1.89 10.86 4.37
N ASN A 136 2.99 10.10 4.33
CA ASN A 136 3.88 10.11 3.17
C ASN A 136 3.24 9.18 2.12
N LEU A 137 2.21 9.69 1.44
CA LEU A 137 1.53 9.02 0.35
C LEU A 137 2.52 8.80 -0.82
N PRO A 138 2.74 7.57 -1.38
CA PRO A 138 3.13 7.50 -2.76
C PRO A 138 2.03 8.23 -3.55
N PRO A 139 2.43 9.03 -4.55
CA PRO A 139 1.49 9.87 -5.27
C PRO A 139 0.36 9.00 -5.84
N LEU A 140 -0.88 9.30 -5.45
CA LEU A 140 -2.04 8.77 -6.14
C LEU A 140 -2.07 9.40 -7.53
N LEU A 141 -2.06 8.58 -8.57
CA LEU A 141 -2.26 9.06 -9.93
C LEU A 141 -3.75 9.27 -10.19
N ALA A 142 -4.32 10.32 -9.59
CA ALA A 142 -5.74 10.64 -9.69
C ALA A 142 -6.21 10.92 -11.14
N ALA A 143 -5.29 11.10 -12.08
CA ALA A 143 -5.58 11.41 -13.48
C ALA A 143 -5.29 10.25 -14.45
N LEU A 144 -4.98 9.04 -13.97
CA LEU A 144 -4.79 7.89 -14.86
C LEU A 144 -6.12 7.53 -15.53
N ARG A 145 -6.10 7.36 -16.86
CA ARG A 145 -7.27 6.92 -17.62
C ARG A 145 -6.93 5.77 -18.54
N VAL A 146 -7.90 4.88 -18.79
CA VAL A 146 -7.83 3.89 -19.86
C VAL A 146 -9.04 4.09 -20.76
N ASN A 147 -8.80 4.44 -22.03
CA ASN A 147 -9.83 4.77 -23.02
C ASN A 147 -10.90 5.76 -22.48
N GLY A 148 -10.45 6.82 -21.80
CA GLY A 148 -11.31 7.81 -21.17
C GLY A 148 -11.90 7.45 -19.80
N HIS A 149 -11.82 6.19 -19.34
CA HIS A 149 -12.29 5.78 -18.01
C HIS A 149 -11.21 6.03 -16.96
N GLY A 150 -11.55 6.77 -15.89
CA GLY A 150 -10.62 7.07 -14.80
C GLY A 150 -10.30 5.85 -13.94
N VAL A 151 -9.06 5.79 -13.44
CA VAL A 151 -8.59 4.82 -12.46
C VAL A 151 -7.81 5.56 -11.37
N ASN A 152 -8.19 5.35 -10.12
CA ASN A 152 -7.44 5.82 -8.96
C ASN A 152 -6.26 4.86 -8.75
N ALA A 153 -5.13 5.13 -9.41
CA ALA A 153 -4.01 4.20 -9.44
C ALA A 153 -2.88 4.59 -8.46
N TRP A 154 -2.44 3.65 -7.61
CA TRP A 154 -1.20 3.79 -6.85
C TRP A 154 0.01 3.42 -7.71
N THR A 155 1.14 4.09 -7.49
CA THR A 155 2.39 3.80 -8.21
C THR A 155 3.25 2.77 -7.49
N ALA A 156 3.66 1.72 -8.20
CA ALA A 156 4.72 0.80 -7.79
C ALA A 156 6.05 1.19 -8.46
N VAL A 157 6.81 2.09 -7.83
CA VAL A 157 8.02 2.70 -8.43
C VAL A 157 9.29 1.89 -8.13
N GLY A 158 9.39 1.25 -6.96
CA GLY A 158 10.55 0.44 -6.59
C GLY A 158 10.36 -1.06 -6.83
N ARG A 159 11.45 -1.82 -7.05
CA ARG A 159 11.40 -3.29 -7.18
C ARG A 159 10.63 -3.98 -6.04
N GLU A 160 10.75 -3.44 -4.83
CA GLU A 160 10.04 -3.97 -3.66
C GLU A 160 8.53 -3.68 -3.69
N ASP A 161 8.13 -2.51 -4.20
CA ASP A 161 6.71 -2.16 -4.38
C ASP A 161 6.11 -3.01 -5.50
N GLN A 162 6.85 -3.15 -6.61
CA GLN A 162 6.49 -3.98 -7.74
C GLN A 162 6.35 -5.46 -7.37
N ALA A 163 7.26 -5.99 -6.53
CA ALA A 163 7.20 -7.37 -6.07
C ALA A 163 6.00 -7.63 -5.14
N HIS A 164 5.52 -6.61 -4.43
CA HIS A 164 4.42 -6.74 -3.46
C HIS A 164 3.05 -6.53 -4.10
N GLY A 165 2.90 -5.58 -5.03
CA GLY A 165 1.62 -5.35 -5.71
C GLY A 165 0.43 -5.24 -4.74
N PHE A 166 -0.65 -5.96 -5.04
CA PHE A 166 -1.84 -6.09 -4.17
C PHE A 166 -1.82 -7.26 -3.17
N MET A 167 -0.66 -7.79 -2.80
CA MET A 167 -0.59 -8.82 -1.77
C MET A 167 -1.37 -8.43 -0.50
N PHE A 168 -2.06 -9.41 0.08
CA PHE A 168 -2.85 -9.34 1.31
C PHE A 168 -4.07 -8.41 1.28
N ARG A 169 -4.27 -7.64 0.20
CA ARG A 169 -5.44 -6.78 0.04
C ARG A 169 -6.71 -7.62 -0.08
N ARG A 170 -7.71 -7.33 0.76
CA ARG A 170 -8.99 -8.06 0.80
C ARG A 170 -10.10 -7.46 -0.07
N ARG A 171 -9.96 -6.19 -0.45
CA ARG A 171 -10.95 -5.46 -1.25
C ARG A 171 -10.27 -4.34 -2.06
N LEU A 172 -10.78 -4.07 -3.24
CA LEU A 172 -10.36 -2.98 -4.12
C LEU A 172 -11.62 -2.25 -4.56
N SER A 173 -11.68 -0.92 -4.40
CA SER A 173 -12.85 -0.16 -4.85
C SER A 173 -12.96 -0.25 -6.37
N ARG A 174 -14.17 -0.11 -6.91
CA ARG A 174 -14.48 -0.39 -8.33
C ARG A 174 -13.45 0.15 -9.33
N ASP A 175 -13.03 1.40 -9.14
CA ASP A 175 -12.16 2.13 -10.08
C ASP A 175 -10.77 2.39 -9.49
N ASP A 176 -10.37 1.60 -8.50
CA ASP A 176 -9.03 1.63 -7.93
C ASP A 176 -8.11 0.66 -8.67
N GLY A 177 -6.81 0.96 -8.71
CA GLY A 177 -5.82 0.11 -9.37
C GLY A 177 -4.38 0.38 -8.91
N MET A 178 -3.43 -0.38 -9.43
CA MET A 178 -2.00 -0.15 -9.20
C MET A 178 -1.27 -0.17 -10.53
N ILE A 179 -0.48 0.88 -10.78
CA ILE A 179 0.34 0.99 -11.99
C ILE A 179 1.80 0.65 -11.66
N PHE A 180 2.39 -0.16 -12.52
CA PHE A 180 3.79 -0.54 -12.54
C PHE A 180 4.38 0.11 -13.77
N ALA A 181 5.35 1.00 -13.58
CA ALA A 181 6.06 1.67 -14.66
C ALA A 181 7.53 1.21 -14.68
N TYR A 182 7.96 0.69 -15.82
CA TYR A 182 9.30 0.17 -16.01
C TYR A 182 10.17 1.17 -16.77
N PRO A 183 11.48 1.26 -16.46
CA PRO A 183 12.39 2.20 -17.11
C PRO A 183 12.58 1.89 -18.61
N SER A 184 12.34 0.65 -19.02
CA SER A 184 12.42 0.20 -20.40
C SER A 184 11.37 -0.90 -20.66
N PRO A 185 10.85 -1.03 -21.90
CA PRO A 185 9.92 -2.11 -22.23
C PRO A 185 10.57 -3.47 -22.07
N GLU A 186 9.88 -4.36 -21.37
CA GLU A 186 10.34 -5.74 -21.16
C GLU A 186 9.16 -6.70 -21.10
N ILE A 187 9.44 -7.99 -21.26
CA ILE A 187 8.44 -9.01 -20.97
C ILE A 187 8.24 -9.04 -19.46
N ASN A 188 7.05 -8.61 -19.05
CA ASN A 188 6.64 -8.63 -17.66
C ASN A 188 5.82 -9.88 -17.33
N GLU A 189 6.07 -10.44 -16.14
CA GLU A 189 5.44 -11.63 -15.59
C GLU A 189 4.97 -11.39 -14.15
N PHE A 190 3.70 -11.67 -13.90
CA PHE A 190 3.04 -11.44 -12.62
C PHE A 190 2.53 -12.74 -12.02
N TRP A 191 2.52 -12.81 -10.69
CA TRP A 191 1.91 -13.90 -9.91
C TRP A 191 0.79 -13.38 -9.04
N MET A 192 0.02 -14.31 -8.47
CA MET A 192 -1.01 -14.01 -7.47
C MET A 192 -0.64 -14.52 -6.08
N LYS A 193 0.67 -14.64 -5.77
CA LYS A 193 1.12 -15.04 -4.44
C LYS A 193 0.61 -14.02 -3.43
N ASN A 194 -0.02 -14.50 -2.36
CA ASN A 194 -0.65 -13.72 -1.29
C ASN A 194 -1.77 -12.76 -1.75
N CYS A 195 -2.21 -12.79 -3.00
CA CYS A 195 -3.32 -11.96 -3.46
C CYS A 195 -4.66 -12.59 -3.04
N ALA A 196 -5.43 -11.87 -2.22
CA ALA A 196 -6.73 -12.34 -1.71
C ALA A 196 -7.93 -11.87 -2.54
N ILE A 197 -7.69 -11.11 -3.61
CA ILE A 197 -8.70 -10.59 -4.54
C ILE A 197 -8.43 -11.06 -5.97
N ASP A 198 -9.50 -11.18 -6.75
CA ASP A 198 -9.43 -11.42 -8.20
C ASP A 198 -9.03 -10.10 -8.88
N LEU A 199 -8.17 -10.17 -9.91
CA LEU A 199 -7.59 -9.00 -10.56
C LEU A 199 -7.63 -9.12 -12.09
N ASP A 200 -7.68 -7.98 -12.77
CA ASP A 200 -7.25 -7.87 -14.17
C ASP A 200 -5.81 -7.35 -14.18
N ILE A 201 -4.94 -7.97 -14.96
CA ILE A 201 -3.55 -7.54 -15.18
C ILE A 201 -3.39 -7.11 -16.63
N ALA A 202 -3.35 -5.80 -16.88
CA ALA A 202 -3.31 -5.22 -18.21
C ALA A 202 -1.91 -4.71 -18.57
N PHE A 203 -1.39 -5.14 -19.71
CA PHE A 203 -0.04 -4.81 -20.18
C PHE A 203 -0.10 -3.78 -21.32
N PHE A 204 0.70 -2.72 -21.24
CA PHE A 204 0.73 -1.64 -22.21
C PHE A 204 2.14 -1.36 -22.75
N ARG A 205 2.20 -1.03 -24.04
CA ARG A 205 3.42 -0.56 -24.71
C ARG A 205 3.83 0.82 -24.21
N SER A 206 5.03 1.27 -24.58
CA SER A 206 5.55 2.62 -24.30
C SER A 206 4.65 3.76 -24.76
N ASP A 207 3.96 3.57 -25.89
CA ASP A 207 3.04 4.56 -26.45
C ASP A 207 1.66 4.55 -25.77
N GLY A 208 1.50 3.71 -24.74
CA GLY A 208 0.28 3.53 -23.99
C GLY A 208 -0.73 2.58 -24.63
N THR A 209 -0.43 1.92 -25.75
CA THR A 209 -1.37 0.98 -26.38
C THR A 209 -1.43 -0.35 -25.61
N LEU A 210 -2.65 -0.83 -25.34
CA LEU A 210 -2.88 -2.13 -24.69
C LEU A 210 -2.34 -3.28 -25.56
N ILE A 211 -1.63 -4.20 -24.92
CA ILE A 211 -1.09 -5.43 -25.52
C ILE A 211 -2.07 -6.58 -25.28
N ASN A 212 -2.32 -6.90 -24.01
CA ASN A 212 -3.24 -7.93 -23.56
C ASN A 212 -3.67 -7.67 -22.11
N VAL A 213 -4.79 -8.25 -21.71
CA VAL A 213 -5.23 -8.35 -20.32
C VAL A 213 -5.27 -9.83 -19.94
N VAL A 214 -4.73 -10.15 -18.78
CA VAL A 214 -4.90 -11.46 -18.16
C VAL A 214 -5.82 -11.28 -16.96
N GLU A 215 -7.01 -11.87 -17.03
CA GLU A 215 -7.93 -11.89 -15.90
C GLU A 215 -7.55 -13.06 -14.97
N THR A 216 -7.25 -12.75 -13.71
CA THR A 216 -6.74 -13.71 -12.73
C THR A 216 -7.71 -13.88 -11.56
N ARG A 217 -8.00 -15.14 -11.24
CA ARG A 217 -8.76 -15.50 -10.04
C ARG A 217 -7.81 -15.68 -8.87
N ARG A 218 -8.23 -15.29 -7.67
CA ARG A 218 -7.53 -15.64 -6.44
C ARG A 218 -7.45 -17.16 -6.28
N TYR A 219 -6.33 -17.63 -5.77
CA TYR A 219 -6.18 -19.06 -5.48
C TYR A 219 -6.85 -19.43 -4.14
N PRO A 220 -7.30 -20.69 -3.98
CA PRO A 220 -7.78 -21.18 -2.68
C PRO A 220 -6.71 -21.07 -1.58
N ASP A 221 -5.44 -21.34 -1.91
CA ASP A 221 -4.27 -21.07 -1.08
C ASP A 221 -3.37 -20.03 -1.78
N PRO A 222 -3.58 -18.72 -1.54
CA PRO A 222 -2.73 -17.68 -2.11
C PRO A 222 -1.29 -17.74 -1.62
N LYS A 223 -1.00 -18.35 -0.46
CA LYS A 223 0.36 -18.40 0.10
C LYS A 223 1.27 -19.29 -0.74
N ASN A 224 0.71 -20.38 -1.26
CA ASN A 224 1.40 -21.36 -2.10
C ASN A 224 0.69 -21.49 -3.46
N PRO A 225 0.70 -20.44 -4.30
CA PRO A 225 0.05 -20.51 -5.60
C PRO A 225 0.87 -21.39 -6.56
N PRO A 226 0.25 -21.89 -7.64
CA PRO A 226 0.97 -22.48 -8.77
C PRO A 226 2.04 -21.53 -9.33
N GLU A 227 3.06 -22.08 -9.98
CA GLU A 227 4.14 -21.28 -10.60
C GLU A 227 3.70 -20.49 -11.84
N THR A 228 2.46 -20.71 -12.32
CA THR A 228 1.87 -20.02 -13.47
C THR A 228 1.96 -18.50 -13.34
N ARG A 229 2.46 -17.85 -14.39
CA ARG A 229 2.60 -16.40 -14.47
C ARG A 229 1.67 -15.80 -15.50
N SER A 230 1.09 -14.66 -15.17
CA SER A 230 0.40 -13.78 -16.11
C SER A 230 1.44 -12.99 -16.86
N ARG A 231 1.51 -13.15 -18.18
CA ARG A 231 2.62 -12.66 -18.99
C ARG A 231 2.13 -11.68 -20.06
N SER A 232 2.90 -10.64 -20.27
CA SER A 232 2.77 -9.79 -21.46
C SER A 232 3.08 -10.57 -22.74
N HIS A 233 2.26 -10.40 -23.78
CA HIS A 233 2.51 -11.05 -25.07
C HIS A 233 3.65 -10.37 -25.86
N GLU A 234 3.95 -9.11 -25.54
CA GLU A 234 5.00 -8.27 -26.13
C GLU A 234 5.69 -7.45 -25.03
N PRO A 235 6.87 -6.85 -25.28
CA PRO A 235 7.50 -5.96 -24.30
C PRO A 235 6.56 -4.83 -23.86
N ALA A 236 6.24 -4.83 -22.57
CA ALA A 236 5.37 -3.85 -21.92
C ALA A 236 6.22 -2.86 -21.12
N GLN A 237 5.88 -1.57 -21.19
CA GLN A 237 6.49 -0.55 -20.33
C GLN A 237 5.62 -0.26 -19.10
N TYR A 238 4.31 -0.45 -19.23
CA TYR A 238 3.37 -0.21 -18.14
C TYR A 238 2.50 -1.44 -17.92
N VAL A 239 2.22 -1.73 -16.66
CA VAL A 239 1.27 -2.76 -16.26
C VAL A 239 0.28 -2.15 -15.27
N LEU A 240 -1.02 -2.36 -15.48
CA LEU A 240 -2.07 -1.87 -14.60
C LEU A 240 -2.84 -3.07 -14.03
N GLU A 241 -2.81 -3.19 -12.69
CA GLU A 241 -3.70 -4.09 -11.96
C GLU A 241 -5.00 -3.34 -11.61
N THR A 242 -6.16 -3.94 -11.89
CA THR A 242 -7.50 -3.43 -11.52
C THR A 242 -8.38 -4.56 -11.01
N ASN A 243 -9.62 -4.26 -10.61
CA ASN A 243 -10.60 -5.32 -10.29
C ASN A 243 -10.80 -6.28 -11.47
N PHE A 244 -11.03 -7.55 -11.16
CA PHE A 244 -11.41 -8.56 -12.15
C PHE A 244 -12.60 -8.12 -13.02
N GLY A 245 -12.44 -8.25 -14.33
CA GLY A 245 -13.44 -7.89 -15.34
C GLY A 245 -13.61 -6.39 -15.58
N TRP A 246 -12.76 -5.53 -15.01
CA TRP A 246 -12.85 -4.07 -15.20
C TRP A 246 -12.75 -3.68 -16.67
N PHE A 247 -11.88 -4.36 -17.44
CA PHE A 247 -11.69 -4.14 -18.87
C PHE A 247 -12.84 -4.73 -19.70
N ARG A 248 -13.26 -5.97 -19.38
CA ARG A 248 -14.36 -6.65 -20.09
C ARG A 248 -15.68 -5.89 -19.93
N ALA A 249 -15.99 -5.43 -18.73
CA ALA A 249 -17.21 -4.67 -18.44
C ALA A 249 -17.32 -3.35 -19.22
N ARG A 250 -16.20 -2.87 -19.78
CA ARG A 250 -16.12 -1.65 -20.60
C ARG A 250 -15.92 -1.94 -22.09
N GLY A 251 -16.02 -3.20 -22.51
CA GLY A 251 -15.89 -3.60 -23.91
C GLY A 251 -14.48 -3.40 -24.49
N MET A 252 -13.46 -3.26 -23.64
CA MET A 252 -12.08 -2.98 -24.06
C MET A 252 -11.32 -4.23 -24.52
N ILE A 253 -11.81 -5.42 -24.16
CA ILE A 253 -11.16 -6.69 -24.49
C ILE A 253 -12.17 -7.70 -25.05
N LEU A 254 -11.65 -8.61 -25.87
CA LEU A 254 -12.34 -9.83 -26.31
C LEU A 254 -12.33 -10.87 -25.17
N GLU A 255 -13.02 -11.99 -25.37
CA GLU A 255 -13.10 -13.07 -24.37
C GLU A 255 -11.72 -13.62 -23.96
N ASP A 256 -10.77 -13.64 -24.90
CA ASP A 256 -9.40 -14.12 -24.71
C ASP A 256 -8.42 -13.06 -24.16
N GLY A 257 -8.92 -11.89 -23.75
CA GLY A 257 -8.11 -10.83 -23.16
C GLY A 257 -7.34 -9.98 -24.17
N ARG A 258 -7.47 -10.22 -25.47
CA ARG A 258 -6.92 -9.33 -26.50
C ARG A 258 -7.72 -8.02 -26.59
N PRO A 259 -7.10 -6.89 -26.96
CA PRO A 259 -7.80 -5.63 -27.14
C PRO A 259 -8.95 -5.74 -28.15
N ASN A 260 -10.11 -5.17 -27.82
CA ASN A 260 -11.20 -4.95 -28.75
C ASN A 260 -11.06 -3.55 -29.37
N GLY A 261 -10.36 -3.49 -30.52
CA GLY A 261 -9.98 -2.22 -31.14
C GLY A 261 -8.78 -1.57 -30.45
N THR A 262 -8.62 -0.25 -30.61
CA THR A 262 -7.53 0.50 -29.99
C THR A 262 -7.89 0.92 -28.58
N VAL A 263 -7.20 0.37 -27.59
CA VAL A 263 -7.30 0.76 -26.17
C VAL A 263 -5.99 1.39 -25.75
N ARG A 264 -6.05 2.58 -25.12
CA ARG A 264 -4.88 3.31 -24.65
C ARG A 264 -4.97 3.66 -23.18
N ILE A 265 -3.83 3.61 -22.50
CA ILE A 265 -3.62 4.21 -21.19
C ILE A 265 -3.07 5.63 -21.33
N GLU A 266 -3.68 6.55 -20.61
CA GLU A 266 -3.27 7.94 -20.45
C GLU A 266 -2.73 8.11 -19.04
N LEU A 267 -1.42 8.24 -18.94
CA LEU A 267 -0.71 8.50 -17.69
C LEU A 267 -0.60 10.00 -17.46
N PRO A 268 -0.63 10.45 -16.19
CA PRO A 268 -0.34 11.84 -15.88
C PRO A 268 1.14 12.18 -16.22
N PRO A 269 1.46 13.47 -16.42
CA PRO A 269 2.74 13.90 -16.99
C PRO A 269 3.99 13.48 -16.19
N ASP A 270 3.83 13.27 -14.89
CA ASP A 270 4.85 12.98 -13.89
C ASP A 270 5.29 11.49 -13.85
N VAL A 271 4.62 10.61 -14.59
CA VAL A 271 4.92 9.16 -14.62
C VAL A 271 5.79 8.77 -15.82
N ARG A 272 5.96 9.66 -16.80
CA ARG A 272 6.65 9.38 -18.07
C ARG A 272 8.17 9.64 -18.04
N SER A 273 8.74 10.07 -16.92
CA SER A 273 10.15 10.50 -16.80
C SER A 273 11.04 9.50 -16.08
#